data_AF-A0A1C5UK97-F1
#
_entry.id   AF-A0A1C5UK97-F1
#
_cell.length_a   1.000
_cell.length_b   1.000
_cell.length_c   1.000
_cell.angle_alpha   90.00
_cell.angle_beta   90.00
_cell.angle_gamma   90.00
#
_symmetry.space_group_name_H-M   'P 1'
#
loop_
_entity.id
_entity.type
_entity.pdbx_description
1 polymer ?
#
loop_
_entity_poly.entity_id
_entity_poly.type
_entity_poly.pdbx_seq_one_letter_code
_entity_poly.pdbx_strand_id
1 'polypeptide(L)'
;MAKMNDYMAGRQDGLQLALTIVEKNGVDGLRDEIEFRNATKIHTLLDRKSLEIATRKIKEMTMDTFTILCVATLRDEFDFGTKRCQRFIDRMNLKAECLMDDIVGWQDFIDNIDEEMGIKLRIRRND
;
A
#
# COMPACT_ATOMS: atom_id res chain seq x y z
N MET A 1 -15.72 -19.74 22.98
CA MET A 1 -16.05 -20.67 21.88
C MET A 1 -15.95 -20.02 20.50
N ALA A 2 -16.53 -18.84 20.24
CA ALA A 2 -16.42 -18.14 18.95
C ALA A 2 -14.96 -17.95 18.44
N LYS A 3 -14.07 -17.36 19.25
CA LYS A 3 -12.65 -17.17 18.88
C LYS A 3 -11.89 -18.46 18.51
N MET A 4 -12.27 -19.59 19.11
CA MET A 4 -11.62 -20.87 18.81
C MET A 4 -12.15 -21.47 17.51
N ASN A 5 -13.43 -21.23 17.20
CA ASN A 5 -14.02 -21.62 15.92
C ASN A 5 -13.42 -20.82 14.76
N ASP A 6 -13.26 -19.51 14.93
CA ASP A 6 -12.66 -18.62 13.92
C ASP A 6 -11.19 -18.98 13.66
N TYR A 7 -10.44 -19.36 14.70
CA TYR A 7 -9.06 -19.83 14.56
C TYR A 7 -8.98 -21.14 13.76
N MET A 8 -9.87 -22.09 14.01
CA MET A 8 -9.90 -23.37 13.28
C MET A 8 -10.34 -23.18 11.82
N ALA A 9 -11.32 -22.31 11.57
CA ALA A 9 -11.73 -21.92 10.22
C ALA A 9 -10.56 -21.30 9.45
N GLY A 10 -9.82 -20.36 10.06
CA GLY A 10 -8.65 -19.74 9.43
C GLY A 10 -7.54 -20.73 9.08
N ARG A 11 -7.34 -21.80 9.88
CA ARG A 11 -6.38 -22.87 9.52
C ARG A 11 -6.87 -23.70 8.34
N GLN A 12 -8.15 -24.03 8.30
CA GLN A 12 -8.73 -24.78 7.19
C GLN A 12 -8.67 -23.99 5.88
N ASP A 13 -9.00 -22.70 5.92
CA ASP A 13 -8.92 -21.82 4.77
C ASP A 13 -7.46 -21.63 4.31
N GLY A 14 -6.51 -21.56 5.25
CA GLY A 14 -5.08 -21.52 4.93
C GLY A 14 -4.56 -22.77 4.24
N LEU A 15 -5.04 -23.95 4.62
CA LEU A 15 -4.73 -25.21 3.93
C LEU A 15 -5.30 -25.23 2.50
N GLN A 16 -6.52 -24.73 2.33
CA GLN A 16 -7.16 -24.65 1.01
C GLN A 16 -6.43 -23.68 0.08
N LEU A 17 -5.98 -22.54 0.60
CA LEU A 17 -5.16 -21.58 -0.13
C LEU A 17 -3.81 -22.20 -0.54
N ALA A 18 -3.13 -22.88 0.39
CA ALA A 18 -1.86 -23.55 0.10
C ALA A 18 -2.01 -24.61 -1.00
N LEU A 19 -3.07 -25.43 -0.94
CA LEU A 19 -3.38 -26.40 -1.98
C LEU A 19 -3.59 -25.72 -3.34
N THR A 20 -4.38 -24.65 -3.38
CA THR A 20 -4.68 -23.90 -4.60
C THR A 20 -3.42 -23.29 -5.23
N ILE A 21 -2.48 -22.81 -4.41
CA ILE A 21 -1.20 -22.26 -4.90
C ILE A 21 -0.32 -23.38 -5.47
N VAL A 22 -0.22 -24.51 -4.78
CA VAL A 22 0.58 -25.66 -5.26
C VAL A 22 0.02 -26.22 -6.56
N GLU A 23 -1.30 -26.33 -6.69
CA GLU A 23 -1.95 -26.78 -7.92
C GLU A 23 -1.69 -25.85 -9.12
N LYS A 24 -1.56 -24.53 -8.88
CA LYS A 24 -1.35 -23.53 -9.93
C LYS A 24 0.12 -23.29 -10.28
N ASN A 25 0.97 -23.16 -9.27
CA ASN A 25 2.33 -22.64 -9.38
C ASN A 25 3.40 -23.60 -8.83
N GLY A 26 2.99 -24.80 -8.40
CA GLY A 26 3.89 -25.78 -7.80
C GLY A 26 4.36 -25.41 -6.39
N VAL A 27 5.28 -26.22 -5.87
CA VAL A 27 5.83 -26.04 -4.52
C VAL A 27 6.65 -24.75 -4.41
N ASP A 28 7.31 -24.33 -5.49
CA ASP A 28 8.09 -23.09 -5.51
C ASP A 28 7.19 -21.86 -5.33
N GLY A 29 6.03 -21.82 -5.99
CA GLY A 29 5.05 -20.75 -5.78
C GLY A 29 4.53 -20.68 -4.33
N LEU A 30 4.44 -21.82 -3.63
CA LEU A 30 4.10 -21.83 -2.21
C LEU A 30 5.25 -21.27 -1.34
N ARG A 31 6.51 -21.54 -1.70
CA ARG A 31 7.68 -20.98 -0.99
C ARG A 31 7.73 -19.46 -1.13
N ASP A 32 7.53 -18.94 -2.33
CA ASP A 32 7.50 -17.50 -2.60
C ASP A 32 6.38 -16.79 -1.82
N GLU A 33 5.20 -17.41 -1.72
CA GLU A 33 4.08 -16.88 -0.93
C GLU A 33 4.41 -16.87 0.57
N ILE A 34 5.08 -17.90 1.09
CA ILE A 34 5.52 -17.96 2.49
C ILE A 34 6.55 -16.83 2.76
N GLU A 35 7.50 -16.62 1.87
CA GLU A 35 8.49 -15.54 1.97
C GLU A 35 7.82 -14.17 1.97
N PHE A 36 6.92 -13.93 1.01
CA PHE A 36 6.13 -12.69 0.92
C PHE A 36 5.34 -12.41 2.20
N ARG A 37 4.66 -13.41 2.77
CA ARG A 37 3.89 -13.26 4.01
C ARG A 37 4.77 -13.02 5.23
N ASN A 38 5.92 -13.68 5.30
CA ASN A 38 6.86 -13.48 6.40
C ASN A 38 7.44 -12.05 6.40
N ALA A 39 7.67 -11.48 5.22
CA ALA A 39 8.13 -10.11 5.04
C ALA A 39 7.03 -9.08 5.32
N THR A 40 5.81 -9.30 4.80
CA THR A 40 4.71 -8.32 4.88
C THR A 40 3.85 -8.41 6.14
N LYS A 41 3.90 -9.54 6.87
CA LYS A 41 3.03 -9.86 8.02
C LYS A 41 1.53 -9.86 7.70
N ILE A 42 1.16 -10.01 6.42
CA ILE A 42 -0.24 -10.00 5.99
C ILE A 42 -0.85 -11.40 6.17
N HIS A 43 -1.86 -11.48 7.04
CA HIS A 43 -2.63 -12.70 7.28
C HIS A 43 -3.99 -12.63 6.59
N THR A 44 -4.05 -13.01 5.31
CA THR A 44 -5.28 -13.01 4.49
C THR A 44 -5.47 -14.33 3.74
N LEU A 45 -6.70 -14.63 3.33
CA LEU A 45 -7.04 -15.79 2.50
C LEU A 45 -6.77 -15.57 1.01
N LEU A 46 -6.27 -14.39 0.63
CA LEU A 46 -5.91 -14.05 -0.73
C LEU A 46 -4.45 -14.42 -0.97
N ASP A 47 -4.15 -15.04 -2.12
CA ASP A 47 -2.78 -15.15 -2.60
C ASP A 47 -2.20 -13.76 -2.92
N ARG A 48 -0.88 -13.65 -3.07
CA ARG A 48 -0.19 -12.40 -3.39
C ARG A 48 -0.82 -11.67 -4.58
N LYS A 49 -1.15 -12.39 -5.65
CA LYS A 49 -1.71 -11.80 -6.88
C LYS A 49 -3.11 -11.22 -6.66
N SER A 50 -3.99 -11.95 -5.97
CA SER A 50 -5.34 -11.47 -5.66
C SER A 50 -5.30 -10.32 -4.65
N LEU A 51 -4.34 -10.35 -3.71
CA LEU A 51 -4.10 -9.26 -2.77
C LEU A 51 -3.65 -7.98 -3.50
N GLU A 52 -2.73 -8.08 -4.45
CA GLU A 52 -2.30 -6.94 -5.27
C GLU A 52 -3.48 -6.33 -6.05
N ILE A 53 -4.32 -7.17 -6.68
CA ILE A 53 -5.53 -6.72 -7.39
C ILE A 53 -6.51 -6.04 -6.44
N ALA A 54 -6.78 -6.64 -5.28
CA ALA A 54 -7.70 -6.10 -4.28
C ALA A 54 -7.20 -4.76 -3.71
N THR A 55 -5.90 -4.67 -3.43
CA THR A 55 -5.29 -3.47 -2.85
C THR A 55 -5.11 -2.34 -3.87
N ARG A 56 -5.01 -2.63 -5.18
CA ARG A 56 -4.86 -1.60 -6.22
C ARG A 56 -5.97 -0.55 -6.17
N LYS A 57 -7.23 -0.97 -6.12
CA LYS A 57 -8.37 -0.03 -6.02
C LYS A 57 -8.32 0.81 -4.75
N ILE A 58 -7.91 0.21 -3.63
CA ILE A 58 -7.76 0.91 -2.35
C ILE A 58 -6.64 1.96 -2.46
N LYS A 59 -5.51 1.63 -3.08
CA LYS A 59 -4.40 2.54 -3.34
C LYS A 59 -4.82 3.70 -4.23
N GLU A 60 -5.46 3.42 -5.36
CA GLU A 60 -6.00 4.43 -6.29
C GLU A 60 -6.96 5.39 -5.57
N MET A 61 -7.97 4.86 -4.88
CA MET A 61 -8.92 5.67 -4.11
C MET A 61 -8.23 6.48 -3.00
N THR A 62 -7.21 5.92 -2.35
CA THR A 62 -6.43 6.64 -1.33
C THR A 62 -5.72 7.83 -1.96
N MET A 63 -5.07 7.65 -3.11
CA MET A 63 -4.40 8.75 -3.83
C MET A 63 -5.40 9.83 -4.27
N ASP A 64 -6.56 9.45 -4.80
CA ASP A 64 -7.61 10.39 -5.20
C ASP A 64 -8.12 11.22 -4.03
N THR A 65 -8.48 10.55 -2.93
CA THR A 65 -9.03 11.22 -1.74
C THR A 65 -8.00 12.15 -1.08
N PHE A 66 -6.73 11.74 -1.00
CA PHE A 66 -5.65 12.62 -0.52
C PHE A 66 -5.39 13.79 -1.47
N THR A 67 -5.41 13.57 -2.80
CA THR A 67 -5.25 14.65 -3.79
C THR A 67 -6.33 15.70 -3.65
N ILE A 68 -7.58 15.28 -3.53
CA ILE A 68 -8.72 16.19 -3.31
C ILE A 68 -8.50 17.01 -2.04
N LEU A 69 -8.13 16.37 -0.93
CA LEU A 69 -7.88 17.05 0.34
C LEU A 69 -6.74 18.07 0.22
N CYS A 70 -5.60 17.67 -0.35
CA CYS A 70 -4.45 18.57 -0.55
C CYS A 70 -4.80 19.77 -1.44
N VAL A 71 -5.51 19.56 -2.56
CA VAL A 71 -5.91 20.66 -3.46
C VAL A 71 -6.89 21.61 -2.78
N ALA A 72 -7.84 21.08 -1.99
CA ALA A 72 -8.74 21.91 -1.20
C ALA A 72 -7.96 22.77 -0.19
N THR A 73 -7.02 22.18 0.57
CA THR A 73 -6.17 22.93 1.50
C THR A 73 -5.29 23.96 0.80
N LEU A 74 -4.67 23.61 -0.34
CA LEU A 74 -3.84 24.54 -1.11
C LEU A 74 -4.65 25.74 -1.65
N ARG A 75 -5.89 25.49 -2.07
CA ARG A 75 -6.81 26.55 -2.50
C ARG A 75 -7.22 27.44 -1.33
N ASP A 76 -7.63 26.83 -0.21
CA ASP A 76 -8.29 27.56 0.88
C ASP A 76 -7.31 28.28 1.81
N GLU A 77 -6.12 27.70 2.06
CA GLU A 77 -5.12 28.27 2.98
C GLU A 77 -4.08 29.14 2.25
N PHE A 78 -3.79 28.84 0.99
CA PHE A 78 -2.71 29.50 0.23
C PHE A 78 -3.18 30.22 -1.04
N ASP A 79 -4.50 30.29 -1.27
CA ASP A 79 -5.12 30.92 -2.44
C ASP A 79 -4.58 30.41 -3.79
N PHE A 80 -4.22 29.12 -3.85
CA PHE A 80 -3.73 28.56 -5.11
C PHE A 80 -4.85 28.51 -6.15
N GLY A 81 -4.67 29.28 -7.23
CA GLY A 81 -5.52 29.20 -8.41
C GLY A 81 -5.24 27.96 -9.27
N THR A 82 -6.08 27.74 -10.29
CA THR A 82 -6.09 26.52 -11.13
C THR A 82 -4.71 26.08 -11.62
N LYS A 83 -3.87 27.00 -12.13
CA LYS A 83 -2.54 26.65 -12.65
C LYS A 83 -1.61 26.07 -11.58
N ARG A 84 -1.66 26.57 -10.34
CA ARG A 84 -0.82 26.07 -9.25
C ARG A 84 -1.33 24.73 -8.74
N CYS A 85 -2.65 24.57 -8.60
CA CYS A 85 -3.26 23.30 -8.22
C CYS A 85 -2.99 22.20 -9.26
N GLN A 86 -3.11 22.49 -10.56
CA GLN A 86 -2.81 21.52 -11.60
C GLN A 86 -1.34 21.08 -11.55
N ARG A 87 -0.40 22.02 -11.41
CA ARG A 87 1.02 21.70 -11.23
C ARG A 87 1.29 20.82 -10.00
N PHE A 88 0.56 21.03 -8.91
CA PHE A 88 0.65 20.17 -7.73
C PHE A 88 0.16 18.76 -8.05
N ILE A 89 -1.01 18.60 -8.69
CA ILE A 89 -1.57 17.30 -9.09
C ILE A 89 -0.58 16.55 -9.99
N ASP A 90 -0.07 17.21 -11.04
CA ASP A 90 0.86 16.60 -11.99
C ASP A 90 2.15 16.13 -11.28
N ARG A 91 2.67 16.94 -10.36
CA ARG A 91 3.88 16.60 -9.60
C ARG A 91 3.63 15.50 -8.57
N MET A 92 2.44 15.44 -7.96
CA MET A 92 2.09 14.37 -7.03
C MET A 92 1.95 13.03 -7.76
N ASN A 93 1.27 13.01 -8.92
CA ASN A 93 1.14 11.80 -9.74
C ASN A 93 2.51 11.26 -10.17
N LEU A 94 3.40 12.13 -10.64
CA LEU A 94 4.77 11.71 -11.01
C LEU A 94 5.52 11.11 -9.81
N LYS A 95 5.39 11.69 -8.61
CA LYS A 95 6.02 11.12 -7.40
C LYS A 95 5.44 9.74 -7.05
N ALA A 96 4.13 9.57 -7.22
CA ALA A 96 3.46 8.29 -7.00
C ALA A 96 3.93 7.23 -8.02
N GLU A 97 4.09 7.60 -9.29
CA GLU A 97 4.67 6.73 -10.32
C GLU A 97 6.10 6.31 -9.96
N CYS A 98 6.96 7.24 -9.54
CA CYS A 98 8.33 6.90 -9.12
C CYS A 98 8.37 5.95 -7.90
N LEU A 99 7.40 6.04 -6.98
CA LEU A 99 7.25 5.12 -5.85
C LEU A 99 6.76 3.74 -6.30
N MET A 100 5.94 3.65 -7.35
CA MET A 100 5.45 2.37 -7.89
C MET A 100 6.53 1.64 -8.68
N ASP A 101 7.39 2.37 -9.39
CA ASP A 101 8.48 1.82 -10.20
C ASP A 101 9.76 1.54 -9.38
N ASP A 102 9.68 1.59 -8.04
CA ASP A 102 10.79 1.42 -7.10
C ASP A 102 12.02 2.33 -7.39
N ILE A 103 11.80 3.47 -8.06
CA ILE A 103 12.85 4.46 -8.39
C ILE A 103 13.27 5.23 -7.13
N VAL A 104 12.32 5.44 -6.22
CA VAL A 104 12.52 6.12 -4.93
C VAL A 104 11.69 5.41 -3.84
N GLY A 105 12.17 5.43 -2.61
CA GLY A 105 11.47 4.93 -1.43
C GLY A 105 10.77 6.03 -0.63
N TRP A 106 9.84 5.63 0.23
CA TRP A 106 9.21 6.56 1.18
C TRP A 106 10.20 7.22 2.14
N GLN A 107 11.25 6.49 2.53
CA GLN A 107 12.28 7.01 3.43
C GLN A 107 13.04 8.16 2.79
N ASP A 108 13.32 8.08 1.48
CA ASP A 108 14.00 9.16 0.74
C ASP A 108 13.19 10.47 0.82
N PHE A 109 11.86 10.40 0.73
CA PHE A 109 11.02 11.60 0.89
C PHE A 109 11.02 12.13 2.31
N ILE A 110 10.98 11.25 3.31
CA ILE A 110 10.98 11.63 4.73
C ILE A 110 12.29 12.32 5.09
N ASP A 111 13.42 11.72 4.70
CA ASP A 111 14.75 12.23 4.99
C ASP A 111 14.99 13.58 4.31
N ASN A 112 14.67 13.70 3.01
CA ASN A 112 14.79 14.98 2.30
C ASN A 112 13.94 16.10 2.94
N ILE A 113 12.72 15.79 3.41
CA ILE A 113 11.86 16.80 4.06
C ILE A 113 12.40 17.20 5.44
N ASP A 114 12.96 16.27 6.21
CA ASP A 114 13.61 16.60 7.49
C ASP A 114 14.89 17.42 7.26
N GLU A 115 15.73 17.02 6.30
CA GLU A 115 16.98 17.72 5.97
C GLU A 115 16.74 19.14 5.43
N GLU A 116 15.77 19.33 4.53
CA GLU A 116 15.52 20.64 3.90
C GLU A 116 14.64 21.56 4.75
N MET A 117 13.71 21.00 5.52
CA MET A 117 12.65 21.78 6.18
C MET A 117 12.58 21.57 7.70
N GLY A 118 13.30 20.59 8.26
CA GLY A 118 13.21 20.20 9.67
C GLY A 118 11.86 19.59 10.06
N ILE A 119 11.05 19.15 9.09
CA ILE A 119 9.72 18.60 9.33
C ILE A 119 9.82 17.09 9.48
N LYS A 120 9.57 16.59 10.69
CA LYS A 120 9.65 15.17 11.01
C LYS A 120 8.37 14.42 10.67
N LEU A 121 8.39 13.71 9.54
CA LEU A 121 7.29 12.86 9.09
C LEU A 121 7.57 11.39 9.43
N ARG A 122 6.50 10.61 9.63
CA ARG A 122 6.60 9.15 9.81
C ARG A 122 5.38 8.45 9.26
N ILE A 123 5.59 7.28 8.66
CA ILE A 123 4.50 6.37 8.30
C ILE A 123 4.19 5.50 9.51
N ARG A 124 2.95 5.58 10.01
CA ARG A 124 2.48 4.67 11.06
C ARG A 124 2.30 3.29 10.45
N ARG A 125 3.00 2.29 11.00
CA ARG A 125 2.77 0.87 10.68
C ARG A 125 1.87 0.29 11.76
N ASN A 126 0.95 -0.59 11.36
CA ASN A 126 0.18 -1.39 12.31
C ASN A 126 1.12 -2.52 12.76
N ASP A 127 1.80 -2.33 13.88
CA ASP A 127 2.55 -3.36 14.59
C ASP A 127 1.60 -4.22 15.44
#